data_AF-A0A1H7BWT9-F1
#
_entry.id   AF-A0A1H7BWT9-F1
#
_cell.length_a   1.000
_cell.length_b   1.000
_cell.length_c   1.000
_cell.angle_alpha   90.00
_cell.angle_beta   90.00
_cell.angle_gamma   90.00
#
_symmetry.space_group_name_H-M   'P 1'
#
loop_
_entity.id
_entity.type
_entity.pdbx_description
1 polymer ?
#
loop_
_entity_poly.entity_id
_entity_poly.type
_entity_poly.pdbx_seq_one_letter_code
_entity_poly.pdbx_strand_id
1 'polypeptide(L)'
;MNVSEVRAGAPGGMSSESAWEAGYQQGFRDGHVASEATDLTQLAGVEKLLQQVLAEKSELGARLQALGEQLAVHDQAVSADFKKGIDDLQRRAACAELESEALKRDLAALDDKLTQRSKQYVEQCWQFNRSRVFMDATRKVLEALLQEGATESRRIRELFAQKYAEQVQRAQLKGLVKVAPETSPEFAEAMPSTRKFIMDMLGALPSR
;
A
#
# COMPACT_ATOMS: atom_id res chain seq x y z
N MET A 1 -63.00 -40.01 115.38
CA MET A 1 -63.20 -41.47 115.20
C MET A 1 -62.24 -41.93 114.11
N ASN A 2 -61.37 -42.92 114.43
CA ASN A 2 -60.47 -43.74 113.58
C ASN A 2 -59.65 -43.01 112.50
N VAL A 3 -58.30 -42.89 112.52
CA VAL A 3 -57.17 -43.82 112.78
C VAL A 3 -57.12 -45.04 111.86
N SER A 4 -56.21 -44.97 110.87
CA SER A 4 -55.23 -46.00 110.43
C SER A 4 -54.58 -45.53 109.10
N GLU A 5 -53.34 -45.77 108.72
CA GLU A 5 -52.12 -46.38 109.28
C GLU A 5 -51.01 -46.02 108.25
N VAL A 6 -49.89 -45.42 108.67
CA VAL A 6 -48.57 -46.07 108.79
C VAL A 6 -48.06 -46.75 107.50
N ARG A 7 -46.95 -46.23 106.95
CA ARG A 7 -45.77 -47.09 106.76
C ARG A 7 -44.44 -46.33 106.74
N ALA A 8 -43.61 -46.75 107.67
CA ALA A 8 -42.22 -46.39 107.87
C ALA A 8 -41.32 -46.86 106.73
N GLY A 9 -40.17 -46.19 106.59
CA GLY A 9 -39.06 -46.64 105.77
C GLY A 9 -37.92 -45.63 105.70
N ALA A 10 -37.18 -45.46 106.80
CA ALA A 10 -35.78 -45.05 106.68
C ALA A 10 -34.98 -46.26 106.16
N PRO A 11 -33.97 -46.04 105.31
CA PRO A 11 -32.63 -46.33 105.80
C PRO A 11 -31.54 -45.38 105.24
N GLY A 12 -30.49 -45.18 106.03
CA GLY A 12 -29.15 -44.86 105.53
C GLY A 12 -28.84 -43.39 105.30
N GLY A 13 -28.31 -42.72 106.33
CA GLY A 13 -27.62 -41.45 106.16
C GLY A 13 -26.33 -41.65 105.37
N MET A 14 -26.22 -40.98 104.23
CA MET A 14 -24.93 -40.64 103.63
C MET A 14 -24.30 -39.51 104.45
N SER A 15 -23.04 -39.63 104.86
CA SER A 15 -22.35 -38.54 105.57
C SER A 15 -22.28 -37.31 104.66
N SER A 16 -22.31 -36.10 105.22
CA SER A 16 -22.15 -34.85 104.46
C SER A 16 -20.90 -34.83 103.57
N GLU A 17 -19.89 -35.60 103.96
CA GLU A 17 -18.64 -35.82 103.23
C GLU A 17 -18.84 -36.62 101.95
N SER A 18 -19.63 -37.70 101.98
CA SER A 18 -19.94 -38.53 100.80
C SER A 18 -20.82 -37.82 99.76
N ALA A 19 -21.73 -36.93 100.21
CA ALA A 19 -22.54 -36.11 99.31
C ALA A 19 -21.70 -34.99 98.64
N TRP A 20 -20.76 -34.42 99.37
CA TRP A 20 -19.82 -33.43 98.84
C TRP A 20 -18.86 -34.03 97.82
N GLU A 21 -18.34 -35.24 98.10
CA GLU A 21 -17.41 -35.95 97.22
C GLU A 21 -18.10 -36.41 95.92
N ALA A 22 -19.35 -36.87 96.00
CA ALA A 22 -20.17 -37.17 94.83
C ALA A 22 -20.45 -35.91 93.98
N GLY A 23 -20.79 -34.78 94.60
CA GLY A 23 -20.99 -33.51 93.91
C GLY A 23 -19.70 -32.97 93.25
N TYR A 24 -18.55 -33.14 93.92
CA TYR A 24 -17.24 -32.77 93.38
C TYR A 24 -16.87 -33.63 92.15
N GLN A 25 -17.05 -34.95 92.24
CA GLN A 25 -16.80 -35.85 91.10
C GLN A 25 -17.76 -35.61 89.94
N GLN A 26 -19.03 -35.30 90.22
CA GLN A 26 -20.03 -34.94 89.21
C GLN A 26 -19.62 -33.63 88.51
N GLY A 27 -19.31 -32.57 89.25
CA GLY A 27 -18.88 -31.29 88.69
C GLY A 27 -17.56 -31.38 87.90
N PHE A 28 -16.63 -32.22 88.35
CA PHE A 28 -15.39 -32.50 87.61
C PHE A 28 -15.66 -33.23 86.28
N ARG A 29 -16.56 -34.23 86.29
CA ARG A 29 -16.98 -34.94 85.06
C ARG A 29 -17.74 -34.04 84.11
N ASP A 30 -18.69 -33.26 84.62
CA ASP A 30 -19.50 -32.34 83.81
C ASP A 30 -18.61 -31.23 83.19
N GLY A 31 -17.62 -30.73 83.95
CA GLY A 31 -16.62 -29.80 83.44
C GLY A 31 -15.71 -30.41 82.36
N HIS A 32 -15.30 -31.67 82.53
CA HIS A 32 -14.49 -32.39 81.54
C HIS A 32 -15.27 -32.63 80.24
N VAL A 33 -16.53 -33.09 80.35
CA VAL A 33 -17.43 -33.32 79.21
C VAL A 33 -17.75 -32.01 78.49
N ALA A 34 -17.95 -30.91 79.21
CA ALA A 34 -18.18 -29.59 78.62
C ALA A 34 -16.92 -29.06 77.90
N SER A 35 -15.72 -29.29 78.47
CA SER A 35 -14.45 -28.93 77.82
C SER A 35 -14.23 -29.73 76.53
N GLU A 36 -14.38 -31.05 76.58
CA GLU A 36 -14.24 -31.92 75.41
C GLU A 36 -15.27 -31.59 74.32
N ALA A 37 -16.52 -31.28 74.70
CA ALA A 37 -17.54 -30.82 73.75
C ALA A 37 -17.15 -29.48 73.10
N THR A 38 -16.57 -28.55 73.87
CA THR A 38 -16.08 -27.28 73.35
C THR A 38 -14.91 -27.48 72.39
N ASP A 39 -13.94 -28.33 72.74
CA ASP A 39 -12.78 -28.64 71.90
C ASP A 39 -13.19 -29.34 70.59
N LEU A 40 -14.15 -30.27 70.65
CA LEU A 40 -14.71 -30.93 69.46
C LEU A 40 -15.42 -29.93 68.54
N THR A 41 -16.16 -28.96 69.09
CA THR A 41 -16.81 -27.93 68.27
C THR A 41 -15.79 -26.97 67.62
N GLN A 42 -14.71 -26.62 68.33
CA GLN A 42 -13.63 -25.82 67.76
C GLN A 42 -12.88 -26.57 66.66
N LEU A 43 -12.57 -27.85 66.87
CA LEU A 43 -11.96 -28.71 65.86
C LEU A 43 -12.82 -28.86 64.61
N ALA A 44 -14.13 -29.07 64.77
CA ALA A 44 -15.07 -29.11 63.64
C ALA A 44 -15.12 -27.78 62.88
N GLY A 45 -14.99 -26.65 63.58
CA GLY A 45 -14.88 -25.32 62.97
C GLY A 45 -13.61 -25.14 62.14
N VAL A 46 -12.47 -25.59 62.67
CA VAL A 46 -11.18 -25.56 61.96
C VAL A 46 -11.19 -26.50 60.75
N GLU A 47 -11.75 -27.70 60.89
CA GLU A 47 -11.87 -28.66 59.79
C GLU A 47 -12.71 -28.10 58.64
N LYS A 48 -13.83 -27.44 58.95
CA LYS A 48 -14.67 -26.77 57.94
C LYS A 48 -13.92 -25.65 57.21
N LEU A 49 -13.15 -24.84 57.93
CA LEU A 49 -12.30 -23.80 57.34
C LEU A 49 -11.21 -24.40 56.45
N LEU A 50 -10.56 -25.49 56.88
CA LEU A 50 -9.56 -26.19 56.07
C LEU A 50 -10.17 -26.75 54.78
N GLN A 51 -11.36 -27.37 54.86
CA GLN A 51 -12.07 -27.85 53.68
C GLN A 51 -12.41 -26.71 52.72
N GLN A 52 -12.86 -25.57 53.25
CA GLN A 52 -13.14 -24.38 52.44
C GLN A 52 -11.87 -23.83 51.77
N VAL A 53 -10.77 -23.67 52.50
CA VAL A 53 -9.49 -23.19 51.95
C VAL A 53 -8.95 -24.15 50.90
N LEU A 54 -9.07 -25.45 51.10
CA LEU A 54 -8.66 -26.45 50.10
C LEU A 54 -9.52 -26.37 48.84
N ALA A 55 -10.84 -26.18 48.98
CA ALA A 55 -11.75 -25.98 47.87
C ALA A 55 -11.37 -24.70 47.09
N GLU A 56 -11.23 -23.56 47.76
CA GLU A 56 -10.83 -22.29 47.17
C GLU A 56 -9.46 -22.38 46.47
N LYS A 57 -8.48 -23.06 47.09
CA LYS A 57 -7.16 -23.27 46.48
C LYS A 57 -7.25 -24.11 45.20
N SER A 58 -8.05 -25.17 45.20
CA SER A 58 -8.24 -26.00 44.01
C SER A 58 -8.96 -25.25 42.88
N GLU A 59 -9.95 -24.42 43.22
CA GLU A 59 -10.63 -23.54 42.27
C GLU A 59 -9.68 -22.50 41.67
N LEU A 60 -8.88 -21.82 42.51
CA LEU A 60 -7.88 -20.87 42.05
C LEU A 60 -6.82 -21.54 41.16
N GLY A 61 -6.38 -22.76 41.52
CA GLY A 61 -5.49 -23.56 40.70
C GLY A 61 -6.06 -23.85 39.31
N ALA A 62 -7.33 -24.27 39.25
CA ALA A 62 -8.03 -24.52 37.98
C ALA A 62 -8.19 -23.23 37.14
N ARG A 63 -8.51 -22.10 37.78
CA ARG A 63 -8.62 -20.79 37.10
C ARG A 63 -7.28 -20.32 36.54
N LEU A 64 -6.18 -20.48 37.30
CA LEU A 64 -4.84 -20.14 36.83
C LEU A 64 -4.41 -21.01 35.66
N GLN A 65 -4.72 -22.31 35.70
CA GLN A 65 -4.43 -23.21 34.59
C GLN A 65 -5.21 -22.80 33.33
N ALA A 66 -6.52 -22.53 33.46
CA ALA A 66 -7.35 -22.09 32.34
C ALA A 66 -6.85 -20.76 31.73
N LEU A 67 -6.45 -19.79 32.57
CA LEU A 67 -5.86 -18.54 32.10
C LEU A 67 -4.50 -18.76 31.41
N GLY A 68 -3.67 -19.67 31.93
CA GLY A 68 -2.40 -20.04 31.31
C GLY A 68 -2.59 -20.66 29.92
N GLU A 69 -3.57 -21.54 29.77
CA GLU A 69 -3.94 -22.14 28.48
C GLU A 69 -4.48 -21.07 27.50
N GLN A 70 -5.33 -20.16 27.97
CA GLN A 70 -5.84 -19.05 27.15
C GLN A 70 -4.72 -18.11 26.68
N LEU A 71 -3.78 -17.76 27.55
CA LEU A 71 -2.61 -16.95 27.19
C LEU A 71 -1.72 -17.67 26.18
N ALA A 72 -1.46 -18.97 26.35
CA ALA A 72 -0.68 -19.74 25.40
C ALA A 72 -1.33 -19.77 24.00
N VAL A 73 -2.65 -19.95 23.93
CA VAL A 73 -3.41 -19.90 22.66
C VAL A 73 -3.32 -18.50 22.04
N HIS A 74 -3.49 -17.45 22.84
CA HIS A 74 -3.41 -16.06 22.38
C HIS A 74 -2.01 -15.71 21.87
N ASP A 75 -0.96 -16.08 22.59
CA ASP A 75 0.43 -15.84 22.19
C ASP A 75 0.80 -16.56 20.89
N GLN A 76 0.31 -17.80 20.71
CA GLN A 76 0.47 -18.53 19.45
C GLN A 76 -0.26 -17.84 18.30
N ALA A 77 -1.50 -17.39 18.52
CA ALA A 77 -2.27 -16.67 17.51
C ALA A 77 -1.59 -15.35 17.09
N VAL A 78 -1.18 -14.54 18.07
CA VAL A 78 -0.47 -13.27 17.84
C VAL A 78 0.86 -13.50 17.12
N SER A 79 1.63 -14.52 17.51
CA SER A 79 2.88 -14.85 16.84
C SER A 79 2.67 -15.29 15.39
N ALA A 80 1.61 -16.06 15.12
CA ALA A 80 1.25 -16.47 13.76
C ALA A 80 0.84 -15.27 12.89
N ASP A 81 0.05 -14.34 13.45
CA ASP A 81 -0.38 -13.13 12.76
C ASP A 81 0.82 -12.21 12.45
N PHE A 82 1.74 -12.03 13.40
CA PHE A 82 2.98 -11.28 13.15
C PHE A 82 3.83 -11.92 12.05
N LYS A 83 4.00 -13.24 12.08
CA LYS A 83 4.75 -13.95 11.04
C LYS A 83 4.12 -13.76 9.67
N LYS A 84 2.79 -13.89 9.57
CA LYS A 84 2.05 -13.65 8.34
C LYS A 84 2.20 -12.20 7.86
N GLY A 85 2.16 -11.22 8.77
CA GLY A 85 2.39 -9.81 8.46
C GLY A 85 3.79 -9.54 7.91
N ILE A 86 4.82 -10.14 8.51
CA ILE A 86 6.21 -10.05 8.03
C ILE A 86 6.33 -10.66 6.63
N ASP A 87 5.77 -11.85 6.41
CA ASP A 87 5.82 -12.53 5.10
C ASP A 87 5.12 -11.70 4.00
N ASP A 88 3.97 -11.08 4.31
CA ASP A 88 3.26 -10.22 3.36
C ASP A 88 4.06 -8.96 3.02
N LEU A 89 4.67 -8.31 4.02
CA LEU A 89 5.54 -7.15 3.81
C LEU A 89 6.77 -7.50 2.96
N GLN A 90 7.40 -8.64 3.21
CA GLN A 90 8.54 -9.10 2.41
C GLN A 90 8.15 -9.36 0.95
N ARG A 91 6.98 -9.97 0.70
CA ARG A 91 6.47 -10.16 -0.66
C ARG A 91 6.21 -8.83 -1.35
N ARG A 92 5.58 -7.87 -0.68
CA ARG A 92 5.33 -6.54 -1.25
C ARG A 92 6.63 -5.80 -1.56
N ALA A 93 7.63 -5.89 -0.68
CA ALA A 93 8.95 -5.31 -0.92
C ALA A 93 9.61 -5.93 -2.16
N ALA A 94 9.61 -7.25 -2.29
CA ALA A 94 10.16 -7.94 -3.45
C ALA A 94 9.41 -7.57 -4.76
N CYS A 95 8.08 -7.48 -4.74
CA CYS A 95 7.31 -7.01 -5.88
C CYS A 95 7.66 -5.57 -6.27
N ALA A 96 7.76 -4.67 -5.27
CA ALA A 96 8.11 -3.27 -5.51
C ALA A 96 9.53 -3.12 -6.07
N GLU A 97 10.48 -3.93 -5.63
CA GLU A 97 11.84 -3.96 -6.20
C GLU A 97 11.84 -4.41 -7.66
N LEU A 98 11.10 -5.47 -8.00
CA LEU A 98 10.97 -5.93 -9.38
C LEU A 98 10.32 -4.87 -10.29
N GLU A 99 9.26 -4.22 -9.82
CA GLU A 99 8.60 -3.11 -10.52
C GLU A 99 9.53 -1.91 -10.68
N SER A 100 10.29 -1.55 -9.64
CA SER A 100 11.27 -0.47 -9.70
C SER A 100 12.35 -0.75 -10.74
N GLU A 101 12.86 -1.98 -10.79
CA GLU A 101 13.84 -2.39 -11.79
C GLU A 101 13.27 -2.40 -13.21
N ALA A 102 12.00 -2.81 -13.39
CA ALA A 102 11.32 -2.71 -14.68
C ALA A 102 11.20 -1.25 -15.14
N LEU A 103 10.74 -0.35 -14.25
CA LEU A 103 10.60 1.07 -14.54
C LEU A 103 11.94 1.73 -14.87
N LYS A 104 13.03 1.37 -14.17
CA LYS A 104 14.38 1.88 -14.49
C LYS A 104 14.81 1.48 -15.90
N ARG A 105 14.55 0.24 -16.33
CA ARG A 105 14.85 -0.22 -17.69
C ARG A 105 14.02 0.52 -18.73
N ASP A 106 12.74 0.71 -18.48
CA ASP A 106 11.85 1.44 -19.39
C ASP A 106 12.27 2.91 -19.53
N LEU A 107 12.65 3.55 -18.42
CA LEU A 107 13.18 4.92 -18.42
C LEU A 107 14.47 5.01 -19.25
N ALA A 108 15.42 4.09 -19.05
CA ALA A 108 16.65 4.07 -19.85
C ALA A 108 16.36 3.89 -21.35
N ALA A 109 15.46 2.97 -21.70
CA ALA A 109 15.08 2.74 -23.09
C ALA A 109 14.36 3.95 -23.73
N LEU A 110 13.57 4.69 -22.95
CA LEU A 110 12.93 5.92 -23.40
C LEU A 110 13.95 7.05 -23.59
N ASP A 111 14.91 7.19 -22.68
CA ASP A 111 15.97 8.21 -22.78
C ASP A 111 16.86 7.98 -24.01
N ASP A 112 17.21 6.72 -24.28
CA ASP A 112 17.94 6.34 -25.50
C ASP A 112 17.16 6.71 -26.77
N LYS A 113 15.85 6.40 -26.80
CA LYS A 113 14.96 6.76 -27.93
C LYS A 113 14.86 8.26 -28.11
N LEU A 114 14.73 9.02 -27.03
CA LEU A 114 14.67 10.49 -27.08
C LEU A 114 15.99 11.07 -27.58
N THR A 115 17.11 10.58 -27.07
CA THR A 115 18.44 10.99 -27.50
C THR A 115 18.67 10.69 -28.98
N GLN A 116 18.29 9.50 -29.46
CA GLN A 116 18.40 9.14 -30.87
C GLN A 116 17.51 10.02 -31.75
N ARG A 117 16.25 10.24 -31.35
CA ARG A 117 15.31 11.08 -32.11
C ARG A 117 15.74 12.54 -32.13
N SER A 118 16.28 13.04 -31.03
CA SER A 118 16.85 14.39 -30.93
C SER A 118 18.02 14.56 -31.90
N LYS A 119 18.98 13.61 -31.92
CA LYS A 119 20.10 13.61 -32.87
C LYS A 119 19.62 13.60 -34.33
N GLN A 120 18.63 12.76 -34.64
CA GLN A 120 18.03 12.71 -35.98
C GLN A 120 17.37 14.02 -36.38
N TYR A 121 16.62 14.65 -35.45
CA TYR A 121 15.98 15.93 -35.70
C TYR A 121 17.00 17.05 -35.96
N VAL A 122 18.06 17.13 -35.15
CA VAL A 122 19.15 18.09 -35.34
C VAL A 122 19.79 17.90 -36.72
N GLU A 123 20.08 16.66 -37.13
CA GLU A 123 20.63 16.40 -38.46
C GLU A 123 19.65 16.80 -39.58
N GLN A 124 18.36 16.51 -39.44
CA GLN A 124 17.34 16.95 -40.40
C GLN A 124 17.28 18.48 -40.52
N CYS A 125 17.38 19.22 -39.41
CA CYS A 125 17.48 20.68 -39.42
C CYS A 125 18.73 21.17 -40.15
N TRP A 126 19.88 20.53 -39.94
CA TRP A 126 21.11 20.87 -40.67
C TRP A 126 20.98 20.59 -42.17
N GLN A 127 20.41 19.45 -42.57
CA GLN A 127 20.18 19.12 -43.98
C GLN A 127 19.20 20.10 -44.64
N PHE A 128 18.14 20.48 -43.93
CA PHE A 128 17.22 21.51 -44.38
C PHE A 128 17.92 22.85 -44.57
N ASN A 129 18.72 23.30 -43.59
CA ASN A 129 19.46 24.56 -43.67
C ASN A 129 20.47 24.56 -44.81
N ARG A 130 21.21 23.46 -45.03
CA ARG A 130 22.13 23.30 -46.17
C ARG A 130 21.39 23.39 -47.51
N SER A 131 20.25 22.69 -47.63
CA SER A 131 19.41 22.72 -48.82
C SER A 131 18.85 24.12 -49.07
N ARG A 132 18.45 24.83 -48.01
CA ARG A 132 17.96 26.21 -48.09
C ARG A 132 19.02 27.16 -48.63
N VAL A 133 20.26 27.08 -48.15
CA VAL A 133 21.38 27.90 -48.66
C VAL A 133 21.60 27.66 -50.15
N PHE A 134 21.60 26.40 -50.60
CA PHE A 134 21.72 26.07 -52.02
C PHE A 134 20.56 26.61 -52.86
N MET A 135 19.31 26.43 -52.38
CA MET A 135 18.13 26.95 -53.07
C MET A 135 18.14 28.47 -53.17
N ASP A 136 18.54 29.18 -52.11
CA ASP A 136 18.65 30.63 -52.12
C ASP A 136 19.75 31.13 -53.06
N ALA A 137 20.90 30.45 -53.13
CA ALA A 137 21.94 30.77 -54.09
C ALA A 137 21.44 30.59 -55.54
N THR A 138 20.79 29.46 -55.82
CA THR A 138 20.22 29.16 -57.15
C THR A 138 19.15 30.19 -57.53
N ARG A 139 18.27 30.54 -56.59
CA ARG A 139 17.25 31.56 -56.78
C ARG A 139 17.88 32.91 -57.13
N LYS A 140 18.89 33.35 -56.38
CA LYS A 140 19.58 34.63 -56.64
C LYS A 140 20.28 34.65 -58.00
N VAL A 141 20.86 33.54 -58.43
CA VAL A 141 21.45 33.42 -59.77
C VAL A 141 20.36 33.57 -60.84
N LEU A 142 19.23 32.87 -60.69
CA LEU A 142 18.11 33.01 -61.62
C LEU A 142 17.55 34.44 -61.62
N GLU A 143 17.36 35.06 -60.44
CA GLU A 143 16.92 36.46 -60.32
C GLU A 143 17.88 37.42 -61.03
N ALA A 144 19.19 37.21 -60.93
CA ALA A 144 20.18 38.01 -61.64
C ALA A 144 20.09 37.84 -63.17
N LEU A 145 19.86 36.61 -63.65
CA LEU A 145 19.67 36.32 -65.08
C LEU A 145 18.34 36.87 -65.64
N LEU A 146 17.38 37.18 -64.76
CA LEU A 146 16.05 37.68 -65.10
C LEU A 146 15.92 39.21 -64.97
N GLN A 147 17.01 39.91 -64.68
CA GLN A 147 17.02 41.38 -64.66
C GLN A 147 16.69 41.95 -66.05
N GLU A 148 16.03 43.11 -66.07
CA GLU A 148 15.46 43.72 -67.27
C GLU A 148 16.51 43.88 -68.39
N GLY A 149 16.18 43.40 -69.59
CA GLY A 149 17.03 43.49 -70.78
C GLY A 149 17.75 42.19 -71.18
N ALA A 150 17.70 41.13 -70.36
CA ALA A 150 18.29 39.85 -70.73
C ALA A 150 17.43 39.10 -71.75
N THR A 151 17.96 38.90 -72.97
CA THR A 151 17.31 38.24 -74.11
C THR A 151 16.75 36.85 -73.78
N GLU A 152 17.35 36.16 -72.80
CA GLU A 152 16.97 34.78 -72.44
C GLU A 152 15.91 34.69 -71.33
N SER A 153 15.49 35.81 -70.73
CA SER A 153 14.60 35.82 -69.56
C SER A 153 13.29 35.07 -69.80
N ARG A 154 12.70 35.23 -70.99
CA ARG A 154 11.47 34.53 -71.38
C ARG A 154 11.68 33.01 -71.45
N ARG A 155 12.76 32.58 -72.10
CA ARG A 155 13.10 31.15 -72.24
C ARG A 155 13.34 30.51 -70.87
N ILE A 156 14.02 31.21 -69.96
CA ILE A 156 14.27 30.73 -68.59
C ILE A 156 12.95 30.57 -67.82
N ARG A 157 12.02 31.54 -67.93
CA ARG A 157 10.69 31.45 -67.31
C ARG A 157 9.86 30.29 -67.84
N GLU A 158 9.82 30.10 -69.15
CA GLU A 158 9.12 28.98 -69.80
C GLU A 158 9.69 27.63 -69.34
N LEU A 159 11.03 27.48 -69.34
CA LEU A 159 11.70 26.26 -68.89
C LEU A 159 11.46 26.00 -67.40
N PHE A 160 11.52 27.03 -66.57
CA PHE A 160 11.23 26.92 -65.15
C PHE A 160 9.80 26.44 -64.91
N ALA A 161 8.80 27.07 -65.55
CA ALA A 161 7.40 26.70 -65.37
C ALA A 161 7.13 25.23 -65.75
N GLN A 162 7.70 24.78 -66.87
CA GLN A 162 7.63 23.38 -67.28
C GLN A 162 8.25 22.45 -66.24
N LYS A 163 9.51 22.70 -65.84
CA LYS A 163 10.24 21.82 -64.91
C LYS A 163 9.63 21.86 -63.51
N TYR A 164 9.12 23.00 -63.08
CA TYR A 164 8.42 23.16 -61.81
C TYR A 164 7.16 22.30 -61.76
N ALA A 165 6.30 22.39 -62.78
CA ALA A 165 5.07 21.58 -62.87
C ALA A 165 5.40 20.07 -62.85
N GLU A 166 6.40 19.64 -63.62
CA GLU A 166 6.87 18.24 -63.64
C GLU A 166 7.33 17.78 -62.24
N GLN A 167 8.09 18.60 -61.51
CA GLN A 167 8.60 18.25 -60.18
C GLN A 167 7.50 18.24 -59.11
N VAL A 168 6.58 19.21 -59.13
CA VAL A 168 5.44 19.25 -58.19
C VAL A 168 4.56 18.02 -58.39
N GLN A 169 4.21 17.69 -59.63
CA GLN A 169 3.41 16.50 -59.93
C GLN A 169 4.13 15.22 -59.47
N ARG A 170 5.43 15.10 -59.75
CA ARG A 170 6.23 13.95 -59.29
C ARG A 170 6.29 13.86 -57.77
N ALA A 171 6.42 14.99 -57.08
CA ALA A 171 6.45 15.03 -55.61
C ALA A 171 5.09 14.66 -55.00
N GLN A 172 3.98 15.09 -55.61
CA GLN A 172 2.63 14.70 -55.20
C GLN A 172 2.38 13.21 -55.38
N LEU A 173 2.76 12.64 -56.53
CA LEU A 173 2.63 11.19 -56.79
C LEU A 173 3.44 10.34 -55.80
N LYS A 174 4.57 10.86 -55.32
CA LYS A 174 5.40 10.21 -54.30
C LYS A 174 4.93 10.48 -52.87
N GLY A 175 3.87 11.28 -52.67
CA GLY A 175 3.40 11.68 -51.35
C GLY A 175 4.35 12.60 -50.58
N LEU A 176 5.32 13.22 -51.26
CA LEU A 176 6.30 14.14 -50.64
C LEU A 176 5.70 15.50 -50.33
N VAL A 177 4.73 15.93 -51.14
CA VAL A 177 3.95 17.16 -50.92
C VAL A 177 2.47 16.88 -51.17
N LYS A 178 1.59 17.50 -50.37
CA LYS A 178 0.14 17.39 -50.56
C LYS A 178 -0.37 18.36 -51.63
N VAL A 179 0.16 19.57 -51.62
CA VAL A 179 -0.20 20.67 -52.52
C VAL A 179 1.07 21.32 -53.08
N ALA A 180 0.92 22.11 -54.13
CA ALA A 180 2.04 22.85 -54.71
C ALA A 180 2.58 23.89 -53.69
N PRO A 181 3.91 24.09 -53.60
CA PRO A 181 4.51 24.99 -52.61
C PRO A 181 3.89 26.39 -52.53
N GLU A 182 3.57 27.01 -53.66
CA GLU A 182 2.98 28.36 -53.74
C GLU A 182 1.58 28.47 -53.12
N THR A 183 0.89 27.34 -52.97
CA THR A 183 -0.46 27.24 -52.39
C THR A 183 -0.48 26.86 -50.92
N SER A 184 0.65 26.42 -50.34
CA SER A 184 0.72 26.04 -48.93
C SER A 184 0.96 27.27 -48.04
N PRO A 185 0.13 27.51 -47.01
CA PRO A 185 0.35 28.60 -46.06
C PRO A 185 1.61 28.37 -45.22
N GLU A 186 1.92 27.13 -44.85
CA GLU A 186 3.12 26.78 -44.09
C GLU A 186 4.39 27.08 -44.90
N PHE A 187 4.37 26.79 -46.20
CA PHE A 187 5.47 27.16 -47.09
C PHE A 187 5.59 28.68 -47.26
N ALA A 188 4.46 29.40 -47.32
CA ALA A 188 4.46 30.85 -47.40
C ALA A 188 5.11 31.50 -46.17
N GLU A 189 4.87 30.94 -44.98
CA GLU A 189 5.48 31.40 -43.74
C GLU A 189 6.96 31.02 -43.65
N ALA A 190 7.31 29.77 -43.98
CA ALA A 190 8.68 29.28 -43.86
C ALA A 190 9.64 29.86 -44.91
N MET A 191 9.16 30.08 -46.14
CA MET A 191 9.97 30.43 -47.31
C MET A 191 9.33 31.56 -48.16
N PRO A 192 9.09 32.76 -47.59
CA PRO A 192 8.34 33.83 -48.25
C PRO A 192 9.01 34.33 -49.54
N SER A 193 10.33 34.51 -49.55
CA SER A 193 11.06 34.97 -50.74
C SER A 193 11.04 33.95 -51.88
N THR A 194 11.15 32.66 -51.57
CA THR A 194 11.07 31.59 -52.56
C THR A 194 9.67 31.47 -53.13
N ARG A 195 8.63 31.58 -52.29
CA ARG A 195 7.24 31.63 -52.76
C ARG A 195 7.02 32.79 -53.73
N LYS A 196 7.48 33.99 -53.36
CA LYS A 196 7.39 35.17 -54.24
C LYS A 196 8.08 34.92 -55.58
N PHE A 197 9.31 34.40 -55.56
CA PHE A 197 10.05 34.05 -56.78
C PHE A 197 9.27 33.06 -57.67
N ILE A 198 8.70 32.00 -57.09
CA ILE A 198 7.89 31.03 -57.86
C ILE A 198 6.70 31.75 -58.52
N MET A 199 5.97 32.58 -57.77
CA MET A 199 4.85 33.32 -58.31
C MET A 199 5.27 34.30 -59.42
N ASP A 200 6.40 35.00 -59.25
CA ASP A 200 6.94 35.92 -60.26
C ASP A 200 7.36 35.17 -61.54
N MET A 201 7.91 33.97 -61.41
CA MET A 201 8.28 33.12 -62.54
C MET A 201 7.07 32.59 -63.31
N LEU A 202 6.01 32.18 -62.60
CA LEU A 202 4.81 31.61 -63.19
C LEU A 202 3.85 32.69 -63.74
N GLY A 203 3.69 33.81 -63.03
CA GLY A 203 2.74 34.88 -63.38
C GLY A 203 3.16 35.77 -64.55
N ALA A 204 4.44 35.77 -64.93
CA ALA A 204 4.97 36.54 -66.05
C ALA A 204 4.79 35.85 -67.42
N LEU A 205 4.16 34.67 -67.46
CA LEU A 205 3.83 33.98 -68.71
C LEU A 205 2.43 34.41 -69.17
N PRO A 206 2.24 34.80 -70.45
CA PRO A 206 0.91 35.17 -70.94
C PRO A 206 -0.03 33.97 -70.81
N SER A 207 -1.20 34.21 -70.22
CA SER A 207 -2.32 33.27 -70.20
C SER A 207 -2.61 32.85 -71.65
N ARG A 208 -2.43 31.57 -71.95
CA ARG A 208 -2.86 30.99 -73.23
C ARG A 208 -4.38 30.85 -73.25
#